data_AF-A0A9Q1LKM1-F1
#
_entry.id   AF-A0A9Q1LKM1-F1
#
_cell.length_a   1.000
_cell.length_b   1.000
_cell.length_c   1.000
_cell.angle_alpha   90.00
_cell.angle_beta   90.00
_cell.angle_gamma   90.00
#
_symmetry.space_group_name_H-M   'P 1'
#
loop_
_entity.id
_entity.type
_entity.pdbx_description
1 polymer ?
#
loop_
_entity_poly.entity_id
_entity_poly.type
_entity_poly.pdbx_seq_one_letter_code
_entity_poly.pdbx_strand_id
1 'polypeptide(L)'
;MGEDQKKLDVLSNEVFIKALVSSGRTCVLVSEEDEEATFAEPAKRGKHCVVFDPLDGSSNIDCGVSIGTIFGIYMMKDAHEPTLDDVLQPGKNMLALVLSTGKGVNGFALDPSLGEFILTHPDIKILKQGKIYSVNEGNAKNWDGPTSKYFPKDGSSPKSLRYIGSMVANVHRTLLYGGIFFYPADKKIPNGKLRVLYEAFPMSFLMEQAGGQAFTGKERVRFLNI
;
A
#
# COMPACT_ATOMS: atom_id res chain seq x y z
N MET A 1 13.50 -14.42 -0.18
CA MET A 1 14.72 -13.65 -0.47
C MET A 1 14.41 -12.23 -0.02
N GLY A 2 14.90 -11.85 1.16
CA GLY A 2 14.71 -10.50 1.70
C GLY A 2 15.49 -9.49 0.87
N GLU A 3 14.96 -8.29 0.70
CA GLU A 3 15.71 -7.17 0.14
C GLU A 3 16.84 -6.80 1.12
N ASP A 4 18.02 -6.38 0.62
CA ASP A 4 19.11 -5.91 1.48
C ASP A 4 18.62 -4.68 2.24
N GLN A 5 18.38 -4.84 3.55
CA GLN A 5 17.81 -3.80 4.40
C GLN A 5 18.71 -2.57 4.42
N LYS A 6 18.21 -1.43 3.96
CA LYS A 6 18.96 -0.17 3.97
C LYS A 6 18.86 0.48 5.33
N LYS A 7 19.83 1.34 5.67
CA LYS A 7 19.83 2.09 6.94
C LYS A 7 18.56 2.92 7.16
N LEU A 8 17.96 3.42 6.08
CA LEU A 8 16.75 4.23 6.16
C LEU A 8 15.50 3.37 6.44
N ASP A 9 15.50 2.12 6.01
CA ASP A 9 14.43 1.15 6.31
C ASP A 9 14.36 0.90 7.82
N VAL A 10 15.51 0.55 8.44
CA VAL A 10 15.64 0.35 9.89
C VAL A 10 15.18 1.58 10.67
N LEU A 11 15.66 2.77 10.28
CA LEU A 11 15.31 4.01 10.97
C LEU A 11 13.81 4.32 10.85
N SER A 12 13.23 4.13 9.65
CA SER A 12 11.81 4.39 9.41
C SER A 12 10.95 3.44 10.23
N ASN A 13 11.33 2.16 10.29
CA ASN A 13 10.65 1.15 11.12
C ASN A 13 10.66 1.53 12.60
N GLU A 14 11.84 1.86 13.15
CA GLU A 14 11.97 2.24 14.56
C GLU A 14 11.10 3.46 14.93
N VAL A 15 11.10 4.49 14.07
CA VAL A 15 10.30 5.70 14.28
C VAL A 15 8.81 5.35 14.27
N PHE A 16 8.36 4.54 13.32
CA PHE A 16 6.96 4.12 13.22
C PHE A 16 6.50 3.34 14.46
N ILE A 17 7.27 2.34 14.87
CA ILE A 17 6.96 1.52 16.05
C ILE A 17 6.89 2.40 17.30
N LYS A 18 7.91 3.24 17.54
CA LYS A 18 7.95 4.12 18.72
C LYS A 18 6.77 5.08 18.74
N ALA A 19 6.42 5.70 17.61
CA ALA A 19 5.30 6.62 17.52
C ALA A 19 3.95 5.93 17.76
N LEU A 20 3.72 4.76 17.14
CA LEU A 20 2.49 4.01 17.27
C LEU A 20 2.29 3.47 18.69
N VAL A 21 3.32 2.87 19.29
CA VAL A 21 3.28 2.42 20.69
C VAL A 21 3.02 3.59 21.64
N SER A 22 3.72 4.71 21.45
CA SER A 22 3.59 5.88 22.33
C SER A 22 2.24 6.58 22.21
N SER A 23 1.50 6.36 21.11
CA SER A 23 0.14 6.90 20.95
C SER A 23 -0.85 6.38 21.99
N GLY A 24 -0.58 5.22 22.60
CA GLY A 24 -1.51 4.53 23.51
C GLY A 24 -2.78 4.02 22.81
N ARG A 25 -2.80 3.99 21.47
CA ARG A 25 -3.99 3.61 20.68
C ARG A 25 -3.88 2.25 20.00
N THR A 26 -2.68 1.68 19.93
CA THR A 26 -2.40 0.44 19.20
C THR A 26 -2.22 -0.76 20.14
N CYS A 27 -2.50 -1.96 19.64
CA CYS A 27 -2.29 -3.22 20.36
C CYS A 27 -1.36 -4.20 19.63
N VAL A 28 -1.46 -4.31 18.30
CA VAL A 28 -0.60 -5.15 17.47
C VAL A 28 -0.04 -4.32 16.31
N LEU A 29 1.26 -4.44 16.07
CA LEU A 29 1.96 -3.82 14.96
C LEU A 29 2.61 -4.91 14.09
N VAL A 30 2.42 -4.83 12.78
CA VAL A 30 3.10 -5.70 11.79
C VAL A 30 3.84 -4.80 10.81
N SER A 31 5.15 -4.94 10.75
CA SER A 31 6.00 -4.22 9.80
C SER A 31 6.42 -5.14 8.65
N GLU A 32 6.73 -4.56 7.49
CA GLU A 32 7.46 -5.26 6.43
C GLU A 32 8.86 -5.68 6.88
N GLU A 33 9.46 -4.90 7.78
CA GLU A 33 10.86 -5.01 8.21
C GLU A 33 11.09 -5.99 9.37
N ASP A 34 10.02 -6.48 10.00
CA ASP A 34 10.08 -7.35 11.17
C ASP A 34 9.51 -8.74 10.87
N GLU A 35 10.20 -9.81 11.29
CA GLU A 35 9.70 -11.17 11.13
C GLU A 35 8.51 -11.49 12.06
N GLU A 36 8.47 -10.84 13.23
CA GLU A 36 7.45 -11.05 14.26
C GLU A 36 6.63 -9.79 14.50
N ALA A 37 5.35 -9.97 14.83
CA ALA A 37 4.50 -8.84 15.21
C ALA A 37 4.91 -8.27 16.57
N THR A 38 4.88 -6.95 16.68
CA THR A 38 5.10 -6.24 17.95
C THR A 38 3.77 -6.07 18.69
N PHE A 39 3.72 -6.57 19.93
CA PHE A 39 2.56 -6.43 20.82
C PHE A 39 2.80 -5.30 21.82
N ALA A 40 1.85 -4.38 21.91
CA ALA A 40 1.91 -3.31 22.90
C ALA A 40 1.72 -3.87 24.32
N GLU A 41 2.55 -3.38 25.25
CA GLU A 41 2.44 -3.67 26.69
C GLU A 41 1.01 -3.37 27.18
N PRO A 42 0.42 -4.20 28.06
CA PRO A 42 -0.95 -3.99 28.54
C PRO A 42 -1.24 -2.57 29.05
N ALA A 43 -0.26 -1.92 29.70
CA ALA A 43 -0.41 -0.56 30.22
C ALA A 43 -0.48 0.55 29.15
N LYS A 44 -0.03 0.28 27.92
CA LYS A 44 0.02 1.22 26.78
C LYS A 44 -0.89 0.78 25.63
N ARG A 45 -1.68 -0.28 25.85
CA ARG A 45 -2.45 -0.95 24.81
C ARG A 45 -3.73 -0.18 24.50
N GLY A 46 -3.95 0.09 23.22
CA GLY A 46 -5.23 0.55 22.70
C GLY A 46 -6.00 -0.56 21.98
N LYS A 47 -6.88 -0.20 21.05
CA LYS A 47 -7.77 -1.15 20.34
C LYS A 47 -7.41 -1.37 18.87
N HIS A 48 -6.47 -0.60 18.34
CA HIS A 48 -6.16 -0.60 16.91
C HIS A 48 -4.98 -1.53 16.61
N CYS A 49 -5.10 -2.29 15.54
CA CYS A 49 -3.97 -3.02 14.97
C CYS A 49 -3.47 -2.26 13.74
N VAL A 50 -2.15 -2.17 13.56
CA VAL A 50 -1.55 -1.43 12.44
C VAL A 50 -0.60 -2.34 11.68
N VAL A 51 -0.82 -2.44 10.37
CA VAL A 51 0.09 -3.11 9.44
C VAL A 51 0.75 -2.04 8.58
N PHE A 52 2.05 -2.09 8.34
CA PHE A 52 2.74 -1.02 7.63
C PHE A 52 3.99 -1.49 6.88
N ASP A 53 4.24 -0.83 5.75
CA ASP A 53 5.52 -0.80 5.07
C ASP A 53 6.13 0.58 5.39
N PRO A 54 7.14 0.65 6.26
CA PRO A 54 7.69 1.92 6.70
C PRO A 54 8.34 2.70 5.55
N LEU A 55 8.80 2.02 4.49
CA LEU A 55 9.51 2.66 3.39
C LEU A 55 9.37 1.91 2.04
N ASP A 56 8.20 2.01 1.41
CA ASP A 56 7.96 1.52 0.05
C ASP A 56 8.87 2.24 -0.96
N GLY A 57 9.47 1.42 -1.83
CA GLY A 57 10.34 1.90 -2.89
C GLY A 57 11.78 2.17 -2.42
N SER A 58 12.19 1.62 -1.27
CA SER A 58 13.54 1.73 -0.70
C SER A 58 14.67 1.46 -1.70
N SER A 59 14.46 0.52 -2.64
CA SER A 59 15.37 0.25 -3.76
C SER A 59 15.74 1.49 -4.59
N ASN A 60 14.87 2.51 -4.63
CA ASN A 60 15.08 3.74 -5.40
C ASN A 60 15.61 4.94 -4.59
N ILE A 61 15.92 4.76 -3.29
CA ILE A 61 16.46 5.83 -2.42
C ILE A 61 17.69 6.49 -3.04
N ASP A 62 18.67 5.69 -3.49
CA ASP A 62 19.96 6.19 -3.97
C ASP A 62 19.84 6.96 -5.29
N CYS A 63 18.73 6.75 -6.03
CA CYS A 63 18.43 7.41 -7.29
C CYS A 63 17.58 8.68 -7.12
N GLY A 64 17.22 9.06 -5.90
CA GLY A 64 16.41 10.25 -5.61
C GLY A 64 14.97 10.19 -6.16
N VAL A 65 14.45 8.98 -6.39
CA VAL A 65 13.07 8.78 -6.84
C VAL A 65 12.12 8.80 -5.65
N SER A 66 10.85 9.12 -5.90
CA SER A 66 9.81 9.12 -4.87
C SER A 66 9.68 7.76 -4.18
N ILE A 67 9.69 7.81 -2.85
CA ILE A 67 9.42 6.71 -1.90
C ILE A 67 8.28 7.14 -0.97
N GLY A 68 7.76 6.23 -0.15
CA GLY A 68 6.77 6.61 0.85
C GLY A 68 6.47 5.52 1.86
N THR A 69 5.56 5.81 2.78
CA THR A 69 5.13 4.86 3.81
C THR A 69 3.70 4.42 3.53
N ILE A 70 3.41 3.13 3.72
CA ILE A 70 2.08 2.55 3.57
C ILE A 70 1.65 2.03 4.94
N PHE A 71 0.41 2.26 5.36
CA PHE A 71 -0.14 1.57 6.52
C PHE A 71 -1.63 1.34 6.44
N GLY A 72 -2.11 0.26 7.07
CA GLY A 72 -3.51 -0.04 7.25
C GLY A 72 -3.85 -0.16 8.73
N ILE A 73 -5.03 0.32 9.11
CA ILE A 73 -5.53 0.22 10.48
C ILE A 73 -6.72 -0.73 10.53
N TYR A 74 -6.67 -1.71 11.44
CA TYR A 74 -7.77 -2.60 11.77
C TYR A 74 -8.25 -2.36 13.21
N MET A 75 -9.47 -2.81 13.50
CA MET A 75 -9.92 -3.00 14.87
C MET A 75 -9.57 -4.41 15.34
N MET A 76 -9.07 -4.51 16.57
CA MET A 76 -8.96 -5.78 17.29
C MET A 76 -10.32 -6.47 17.38
N LYS A 77 -10.36 -7.78 17.15
CA LYS A 77 -11.59 -8.61 17.12
C LYS A 77 -12.11 -8.88 18.53
N ASP A 78 -11.23 -9.18 19.49
CA ASP A 78 -11.56 -9.41 20.91
C ASP A 78 -10.87 -8.35 21.79
N ALA A 79 -11.58 -7.82 22.80
CA ALA A 79 -11.11 -6.72 23.63
C ALA A 79 -10.12 -7.12 24.75
N HIS A 80 -9.84 -8.41 24.96
CA HIS A 80 -9.02 -8.86 26.10
C HIS A 80 -7.53 -8.94 25.78
N GLU A 81 -7.13 -9.89 24.92
CA GLU A 81 -5.72 -10.12 24.61
C GLU A 81 -5.50 -10.14 23.10
N PRO A 82 -4.61 -9.28 22.57
CA PRO A 82 -4.33 -9.21 21.15
C PRO A 82 -3.62 -10.47 20.68
N THR A 83 -3.98 -10.91 19.47
CA THR A 83 -3.42 -12.07 18.79
C THR A 83 -3.04 -11.69 17.36
N LEU A 84 -2.30 -12.56 16.68
CA LEU A 84 -2.03 -12.37 15.25
C LEU A 84 -3.33 -12.39 14.41
N ASP A 85 -4.38 -13.07 14.86
CA ASP A 85 -5.65 -13.09 14.15
C ASP A 85 -6.31 -11.70 14.07
N ASP A 86 -5.92 -10.77 14.95
CA ASP A 86 -6.40 -9.39 14.93
C ASP A 86 -5.80 -8.56 13.78
N VAL A 87 -4.68 -8.97 13.20
CA VAL A 87 -4.06 -8.36 12.01
C VAL A 87 -4.29 -9.17 10.74
N LEU A 88 -4.47 -10.50 10.87
CA LEU A 88 -4.81 -11.40 9.77
C LEU A 88 -6.30 -11.27 9.42
N GLN A 89 -6.66 -10.09 8.91
CA GLN A 89 -8.00 -9.74 8.49
C GLN A 89 -8.03 -9.38 7.00
N PRO A 90 -9.07 -9.78 6.26
CA PRO A 90 -9.25 -9.31 4.90
C PRO A 90 -9.30 -7.78 4.83
N GLY A 91 -8.72 -7.17 3.80
CA GLY A 91 -8.66 -5.72 3.63
C GLY A 91 -10.03 -5.00 3.60
N LYS A 92 -11.15 -5.73 3.43
CA LYS A 92 -12.50 -5.18 3.58
C LYS A 92 -12.79 -4.70 5.02
N ASN A 93 -12.13 -5.27 6.02
CA ASN A 93 -12.28 -4.91 7.44
C ASN A 93 -11.39 -3.72 7.87
N MET A 94 -10.56 -3.19 6.96
CA MET A 94 -9.69 -2.05 7.25
C MET A 94 -10.53 -0.79 7.53
N LEU A 95 -10.17 -0.07 8.59
CA LEU A 95 -10.83 1.16 9.03
C LEU A 95 -10.31 2.40 8.30
N ALA A 96 -8.99 2.50 8.16
CA ALA A 96 -8.34 3.70 7.66
C ALA A 96 -6.94 3.44 7.08
N LEU A 97 -6.53 4.40 6.26
CA LEU A 97 -5.17 4.70 5.76
C LEU A 97 -5.04 6.24 5.81
N VAL A 98 -3.83 6.83 5.90
CA VAL A 98 -3.58 8.31 6.08
C VAL A 98 -4.57 9.22 5.35
N LEU A 99 -4.97 8.82 4.13
CA LEU A 99 -5.78 9.62 3.22
C LEU A 99 -7.27 9.27 3.25
N SER A 100 -7.71 8.22 3.97
CA SER A 100 -9.10 7.77 4.00
C SER A 100 -9.49 7.11 5.32
N THR A 101 -10.63 7.51 5.88
CA THR A 101 -11.26 6.87 7.05
C THR A 101 -12.51 6.06 6.66
N GLY A 102 -12.55 5.55 5.42
CA GLY A 102 -13.69 4.79 4.90
C GLY A 102 -14.85 5.64 4.36
N LYS A 103 -14.68 6.96 4.25
CA LYS A 103 -15.67 7.91 3.70
C LYS A 103 -15.02 8.82 2.65
N GLY A 104 -14.49 8.23 1.59
CA GLY A 104 -13.76 8.96 0.55
C GLY A 104 -12.29 9.14 0.87
N VAL A 105 -11.58 9.90 0.02
CA VAL A 105 -10.13 10.06 0.07
C VAL A 105 -9.78 11.55 0.08
N ASN A 106 -8.85 11.96 0.93
CA ASN A 106 -8.36 13.33 1.04
C ASN A 106 -6.83 13.34 1.00
N GLY A 107 -6.26 14.24 0.22
CA GLY A 107 -4.82 14.48 0.12
C GLY A 107 -4.36 15.60 1.03
N PHE A 108 -3.33 15.35 1.82
CA PHE A 108 -2.67 16.34 2.66
C PHE A 108 -1.21 16.50 2.23
N ALA A 109 -0.68 17.72 2.32
CA ALA A 109 0.73 18.02 2.08
C ALA A 109 1.36 18.55 3.37
N LEU A 110 2.55 18.07 3.72
CA LEU A 110 3.31 18.61 4.85
C LEU A 110 3.82 20.00 4.49
N ASP A 111 3.51 21.00 5.31
CA ASP A 111 4.19 22.28 5.34
C ASP A 111 5.37 22.18 6.33
N PRO A 112 6.63 22.13 5.86
CA PRO A 112 7.78 21.97 6.75
C PRO A 112 8.02 23.18 7.66
N SER A 113 7.51 24.36 7.30
CA SER A 113 7.67 25.57 8.12
C SER A 113 6.78 25.54 9.36
N LEU A 114 5.62 24.88 9.24
CA LEU A 114 4.65 24.70 10.33
C LEU A 114 4.80 23.35 11.03
N GLY A 115 5.33 22.34 10.34
CA GLY A 115 5.34 20.96 10.81
C GLY A 115 3.95 20.30 10.76
N GLU A 116 3.05 20.80 9.92
CA GLU A 116 1.66 20.36 9.86
C GLU A 116 1.27 19.83 8.47
N PHE A 117 0.41 18.81 8.45
CA PHE A 117 -0.21 18.32 7.22
C PHE A 117 -1.45 19.14 6.88
N ILE A 118 -1.38 19.91 5.80
CA ILE A 118 -2.45 20.79 5.32
C ILE A 118 -3.27 20.07 4.26
N LEU A 119 -4.61 20.13 4.36
CA LEU A 119 -5.51 19.58 3.36
C LEU A 119 -5.32 20.31 2.02
N THR A 120 -4.91 19.59 0.98
CA THR A 120 -4.65 20.15 -0.36
C THR A 120 -5.57 19.59 -1.43
N HIS A 121 -6.07 18.36 -1.25
CA HIS A 121 -6.90 17.68 -2.24
C HIS A 121 -8.12 17.06 -1.55
N PRO A 122 -9.21 17.80 -1.34
CA PRO A 122 -10.43 17.25 -0.74
C PRO A 122 -11.15 16.30 -1.72
N ASP A 123 -11.77 15.24 -1.17
CA ASP A 123 -12.63 14.28 -1.88
C ASP A 123 -12.08 13.79 -3.24
N ILE A 124 -10.86 13.26 -3.22
CA ILE A 124 -10.21 12.69 -4.39
C ILE A 124 -11.09 11.56 -4.97
N LYS A 125 -11.42 11.69 -6.26
CA LYS A 125 -12.07 10.66 -7.07
C LYS A 125 -11.19 10.31 -8.26
N ILE A 126 -11.02 9.01 -8.49
CA ILE A 126 -10.30 8.56 -9.68
C ILE A 126 -11.13 8.79 -10.94
N LEU A 127 -10.45 9.16 -12.03
CA LEU A 127 -11.08 9.27 -13.34
C LEU A 127 -11.53 7.90 -13.85
N LYS A 128 -12.77 7.80 -14.34
CA LYS A 128 -13.36 6.55 -14.87
C LYS A 128 -12.56 5.94 -16.02
N GLN A 129 -11.89 6.77 -16.81
CA GLN A 129 -10.99 6.36 -17.89
C GLN A 129 -9.73 7.21 -17.85
N GLY A 130 -8.58 6.56 -17.74
CA GLY A 130 -7.28 7.23 -17.84
C GLY A 130 -6.48 6.78 -19.05
N LYS A 131 -5.55 7.64 -19.44
CA LYS A 131 -4.67 7.47 -20.60
C LYS A 131 -3.29 6.91 -20.23
N ILE A 132 -3.12 6.44 -18.99
CA ILE A 132 -1.85 5.95 -18.47
C ILE A 132 -1.99 4.48 -18.09
N TYR A 133 -0.98 3.69 -18.43
CA TYR A 133 -0.77 2.39 -17.81
C TYR A 133 0.62 2.33 -17.18
N SER A 134 0.74 1.52 -16.14
CA SER A 134 1.93 1.47 -15.32
C SER A 134 2.27 0.05 -14.95
N VAL A 135 3.30 -0.48 -15.57
CA VAL A 135 3.75 -1.86 -15.39
C VAL A 135 5.25 -1.95 -15.69
N ASN A 136 5.95 -2.89 -15.07
CA ASN A 136 7.32 -3.22 -15.46
C ASN A 136 7.32 -4.11 -16.70
N GLU A 137 7.44 -3.52 -17.89
CA GLU A 137 7.48 -4.27 -19.16
C GLU A 137 8.72 -5.18 -19.30
N GLY A 138 9.75 -5.01 -18.47
CA GLY A 138 10.87 -5.96 -18.40
C GLY A 138 10.45 -7.39 -18.06
N ASN A 139 9.27 -7.56 -17.45
CA ASN A 139 8.68 -8.85 -17.14
C ASN A 139 7.72 -9.39 -18.23
N ALA A 140 7.57 -8.70 -19.37
CA ALA A 140 6.58 -9.03 -20.40
C ALA A 140 6.65 -10.47 -20.93
N LYS A 141 7.85 -11.07 -20.96
CA LYS A 141 8.05 -12.47 -21.37
C LYS A 141 7.50 -13.51 -20.37
N ASN A 142 7.32 -13.12 -19.11
CA ASN A 142 6.87 -14.00 -18.03
C ASN A 142 5.35 -13.87 -17.77
N TRP A 143 4.70 -12.83 -18.30
CA TRP A 143 3.28 -12.60 -18.09
C TRP A 143 2.42 -13.74 -18.63
N ASP A 144 1.26 -13.91 -18.02
CA ASP A 144 0.23 -14.83 -18.52
C ASP A 144 -0.41 -14.32 -19.82
N GLY A 145 -1.25 -15.17 -20.42
CA GLY A 145 -1.94 -14.84 -21.66
C GLY A 145 -2.83 -13.59 -21.55
N PRO A 146 -3.74 -13.50 -20.56
CA PRO A 146 -4.59 -12.32 -20.36
C PRO A 146 -3.82 -11.02 -20.17
N THR A 147 -2.80 -10.99 -19.31
CA THR A 147 -1.98 -9.80 -19.07
C THR A 147 -1.23 -9.39 -20.34
N SER A 148 -0.65 -10.34 -21.06
CA SER A 148 0.04 -10.08 -22.33
C SER A 148 -0.88 -9.51 -23.41
N LYS A 149 -2.18 -9.86 -23.40
CA LYS A 149 -3.16 -9.33 -24.35
C LYS A 149 -3.60 -7.90 -24.02
N TYR A 150 -3.51 -7.51 -22.75
CA TYR A 150 -3.87 -6.15 -22.33
C TYR A 150 -2.87 -5.10 -22.85
N PHE A 151 -1.59 -5.47 -22.95
CA PHE A 151 -0.51 -4.60 -23.42
C PHE A 151 -0.07 -5.00 -24.83
N PRO A 152 -0.51 -4.29 -25.88
CA PRO A 152 -0.15 -4.64 -27.24
C PRO A 152 1.36 -4.47 -27.45
N LYS A 153 2.02 -5.55 -27.89
CA LYS A 153 3.49 -5.64 -28.02
C LYS A 153 4.06 -4.84 -29.19
N ASP A 154 3.21 -4.40 -30.10
CA ASP A 154 3.55 -3.60 -31.29
C ASP A 154 3.59 -2.09 -30.99
N GLY A 155 3.37 -1.68 -29.74
CA GLY A 155 3.36 -0.28 -29.34
C GLY A 155 2.09 0.48 -29.74
N SER A 156 1.06 -0.21 -30.24
CA SER A 156 -0.21 0.40 -30.68
C SER A 156 -1.10 0.88 -29.53
N SER A 157 -0.66 0.76 -28.27
CA SER A 157 -1.45 1.17 -27.12
C SER A 157 -1.79 2.67 -27.22
N PRO A 158 -3.07 3.06 -27.16
CA PRO A 158 -3.46 4.47 -27.10
C PRO A 158 -3.12 5.11 -25.74
N LYS A 159 -2.53 4.35 -24.80
CA LYS A 159 -2.18 4.80 -23.45
C LYS A 159 -0.67 5.02 -23.32
N SER A 160 -0.27 6.04 -22.59
CA SER A 160 1.11 6.32 -22.22
C SER A 160 1.61 5.37 -21.12
N LEU A 161 2.78 4.77 -21.31
CA LEU A 161 3.49 4.04 -20.26
C LEU A 161 4.10 5.02 -19.25
N ARG A 162 3.85 4.80 -17.97
CA ARG A 162 4.57 5.46 -16.85
C ARG A 162 4.84 4.42 -15.78
N TYR A 163 6.10 4.12 -15.49
CA TYR A 163 6.46 3.20 -14.41
C TYR A 163 7.59 3.78 -13.58
N ILE A 164 7.29 4.16 -12.34
CA ILE A 164 8.23 4.87 -11.45
C ILE A 164 9.12 3.90 -10.67
N GLY A 165 8.67 2.67 -10.44
CA GLY A 165 9.40 1.69 -9.61
C GLY A 165 9.09 1.70 -8.10
N SER A 166 8.31 2.68 -7.59
CA SER A 166 7.72 2.65 -6.23
C SER A 166 6.21 2.47 -6.32
N MET A 167 5.62 1.62 -5.47
CA MET A 167 4.17 1.38 -5.49
C MET A 167 3.41 2.64 -5.09
N VAL A 168 3.81 3.31 -4.01
CA VAL A 168 3.20 4.56 -3.52
C VAL A 168 3.16 5.60 -4.64
N ALA A 169 4.27 5.83 -5.33
CA ALA A 169 4.34 6.83 -6.39
C ALA A 169 3.43 6.47 -7.59
N ASN A 170 3.43 5.20 -8.01
CA ASN A 170 2.59 4.76 -9.12
C ASN A 170 1.09 4.79 -8.78
N VAL A 171 0.70 4.35 -7.58
CA VAL A 171 -0.69 4.39 -7.12
C VAL A 171 -1.16 5.82 -6.93
N HIS A 172 -0.35 6.70 -6.32
CA HIS A 172 -0.69 8.12 -6.15
C HIS A 172 -0.95 8.81 -7.49
N ARG A 173 -0.07 8.61 -8.49
CA ARG A 173 -0.31 9.11 -9.85
C ARG A 173 -1.61 8.54 -10.44
N THR A 174 -1.86 7.25 -10.24
CA THR A 174 -3.07 6.58 -10.78
C THR A 174 -4.33 7.13 -10.14
N LEU A 175 -4.27 7.48 -8.86
CA LEU A 175 -5.36 8.11 -8.11
C LEU A 175 -5.70 9.50 -8.67
N LEU A 176 -4.70 10.33 -8.93
CA LEU A 176 -4.89 11.71 -9.39
C LEU A 176 -5.15 11.84 -10.90
N TYR A 177 -4.45 11.06 -11.72
CA TYR A 177 -4.50 11.18 -13.18
C TYR A 177 -5.31 10.08 -13.87
N GLY A 178 -5.88 9.17 -13.09
CA GLY A 178 -6.52 7.98 -13.59
C GLY A 178 -5.57 7.04 -14.31
N GLY A 179 -6.14 5.97 -14.85
CA GLY A 179 -5.41 4.96 -15.61
C GLY A 179 -5.36 3.67 -14.82
N ILE A 180 -4.26 2.93 -14.98
CA ILE A 180 -4.13 1.62 -14.34
C ILE A 180 -2.69 1.32 -13.92
N PHE A 181 -2.55 0.75 -12.74
CA PHE A 181 -1.30 0.20 -12.23
C PHE A 181 -1.39 -1.32 -12.18
N PHE A 182 -0.33 -1.99 -12.63
CA PHE A 182 -0.22 -3.43 -12.69
C PHE A 182 1.06 -3.91 -12.02
N TYR A 183 0.90 -4.89 -11.14
CA TYR A 183 1.97 -5.76 -10.66
C TYR A 183 1.49 -7.22 -10.74
N PRO A 184 1.36 -7.78 -11.96
CA PRO A 184 0.72 -9.07 -12.14
C PRO A 184 1.62 -10.19 -11.62
N ALA A 185 1.00 -11.31 -11.27
CA ALA A 185 1.71 -12.57 -11.13
C ALA A 185 2.39 -12.92 -12.46
N ASP A 186 3.51 -13.63 -12.37
CA ASP A 186 4.21 -14.13 -13.54
C ASP A 186 4.70 -15.57 -13.32
N LYS A 187 5.27 -16.20 -14.35
CA LYS A 187 5.74 -17.59 -14.28
C LYS A 187 6.77 -17.85 -13.18
N LYS A 188 7.52 -16.84 -12.74
CA LYS A 188 8.53 -16.95 -11.67
C LYS A 188 7.93 -16.64 -10.31
N ILE A 189 6.98 -15.72 -10.25
CA ILE A 189 6.33 -15.26 -9.03
C ILE A 189 4.81 -15.44 -9.19
N PRO A 190 4.31 -16.69 -9.06
CA PRO A 190 2.92 -17.02 -9.39
C PRO A 190 1.89 -16.37 -8.46
N ASN A 191 2.32 -15.89 -7.29
CA ASN A 191 1.48 -15.18 -6.33
C ASN A 191 1.68 -13.65 -6.35
N GLY A 192 2.48 -13.14 -7.30
CA GLY A 192 2.88 -11.72 -7.33
C GLY A 192 3.95 -11.37 -6.30
N LYS A 193 4.54 -10.16 -6.42
CA LYS A 193 5.60 -9.69 -5.51
C LYS A 193 5.05 -8.94 -4.29
N LEU A 194 3.97 -8.17 -4.48
CA LEU A 194 3.45 -7.27 -3.46
C LEU A 194 2.88 -8.05 -2.28
N ARG A 195 3.25 -7.64 -1.07
CA ARG A 195 2.76 -8.26 0.16
C ARG A 195 1.35 -7.79 0.46
N VAL A 196 0.52 -8.75 0.84
CA VAL A 196 -0.93 -8.55 0.89
C VAL A 196 -1.32 -7.59 2.02
N LEU A 197 -0.77 -7.79 3.21
CA LEU A 197 -1.18 -7.08 4.42
C LEU A 197 -0.88 -5.58 4.40
N TYR A 198 0.34 -5.19 4.05
CA TYR A 198 0.84 -3.82 4.20
C TYR A 198 1.08 -3.09 2.88
N GLU A 199 0.95 -3.73 1.71
CA GLU A 199 0.98 -3.05 0.41
C GLU A 199 -0.38 -3.16 -0.32
N ALA A 200 -0.83 -4.38 -0.63
CA ALA A 200 -1.98 -4.58 -1.51
C ALA A 200 -3.32 -4.20 -0.85
N PHE A 201 -3.56 -4.59 0.40
CA PHE A 201 -4.78 -4.25 1.12
C PHE A 201 -4.94 -2.73 1.34
N PRO A 202 -3.95 -1.99 1.86
CA PRO A 202 -4.08 -0.54 2.01
C PRO A 202 -4.31 0.19 0.68
N MET A 203 -3.58 -0.15 -0.38
CA MET A 203 -3.73 0.52 -1.67
C MET A 203 -5.05 0.18 -2.36
N SER A 204 -5.54 -1.05 -2.21
CA SER A 204 -6.87 -1.42 -2.70
C SER A 204 -8.00 -0.72 -1.94
N PHE A 205 -7.88 -0.59 -0.61
CA PHE A 205 -8.78 0.22 0.21
C PHE A 205 -8.86 1.66 -0.31
N LEU A 206 -7.70 2.30 -0.49
CA LEU A 206 -7.60 3.67 -0.98
C LEU A 206 -8.27 3.83 -2.36
N MET A 207 -7.94 2.93 -3.28
CA MET A 207 -8.42 2.97 -4.65
C MET A 207 -9.95 2.85 -4.72
N GLU A 208 -10.53 1.93 -3.96
CA GLU A 208 -11.99 1.76 -3.91
C GLU A 208 -12.69 2.95 -3.24
N GLN A 209 -12.10 3.54 -2.20
CA GLN A 209 -12.65 4.74 -1.54
C GLN A 209 -12.69 5.96 -2.47
N ALA A 210 -11.78 6.02 -3.45
CA ALA A 210 -11.79 7.03 -4.50
C ALA A 210 -12.70 6.69 -5.70
N GLY A 211 -13.46 5.58 -5.63
CA GLY A 211 -14.34 5.13 -6.71
C GLY A 211 -13.67 4.29 -7.80
N GLY A 212 -12.44 3.85 -7.56
CA GLY A 212 -11.68 2.94 -8.42
C GLY A 212 -11.93 1.47 -8.11
N GLN A 213 -11.07 0.62 -8.66
CA GLN A 213 -11.12 -0.82 -8.45
C GLN A 213 -9.71 -1.41 -8.31
N ALA A 214 -9.59 -2.52 -7.57
CA ALA A 214 -8.35 -3.26 -7.40
C ALA A 214 -8.61 -4.77 -7.44
N PHE A 215 -7.93 -5.48 -8.36
CA PHE A 215 -8.16 -6.89 -8.63
C PHE A 215 -6.84 -7.67 -8.76
N THR A 216 -6.87 -8.94 -8.37
CA THR A 216 -5.79 -9.91 -8.62
C THR A 216 -5.77 -10.44 -10.07
N GLY A 217 -6.73 -10.00 -10.88
CA GLY A 217 -7.08 -10.61 -12.17
C GLY A 217 -8.19 -11.67 -12.07
N LYS A 218 -8.48 -12.17 -10.86
CA LYS A 218 -9.56 -13.15 -10.60
C LYS A 218 -10.61 -12.62 -9.63
N GLU A 219 -10.18 -11.98 -8.57
CA GLU A 219 -11.05 -11.50 -7.49
C GLU A 219 -10.59 -10.12 -6.98
N ARG A 220 -11.44 -9.48 -6.18
CA ARG A 220 -11.13 -8.18 -5.59
C ARG A 220 -10.10 -8.34 -4.48
N VAL A 221 -9.06 -7.52 -4.51
CA VAL A 221 -7.93 -7.61 -3.57
C VAL A 221 -8.39 -7.59 -2.12
N ARG A 222 -9.31 -6.70 -1.73
CA ARG A 222 -9.78 -6.57 -0.33
C ARG A 222 -10.53 -7.78 0.23
N PHE A 223 -10.91 -8.73 -0.63
CA PHE A 223 -11.70 -9.90 -0.24
C PHE A 223 -10.87 -11.18 -0.16
N LEU A 224 -9.56 -11.10 -0.43
CA LEU A 224 -8.66 -12.23 -0.24
C LEU A 224 -8.69 -12.67 1.22
N ASN A 225 -8.75 -13.99 1.41
CA ASN A 225 -8.53 -14.62 2.70
C ASN A 225 -7.02 -14.80 2.89
N ILE A 226 -6.56 -14.53 4.11
CA ILE A 226 -5.18 -14.65 4.56
C ILE A 226 -5.14 -15.44 5.86
#